data_AF-A0A9D5K835-F1
#
_entry.id   AF-A0A9D5K835-F1
#
_cell.length_a   1.000
_cell.length_b   1.000
_cell.length_c   1.000
_cell.angle_alpha   90.00
_cell.angle_beta   90.00
_cell.angle_gamma   90.00
#
_symmetry.space_group_name_H-M   'P 1'
#
loop_
_entity.id
_entity.type
_entity.pdbx_description
1 polymer ?
#
loop_
_entity_poly.entity_id
_entity_poly.type
_entity_poly.pdbx_seq_one_letter_code
_entity_poly.pdbx_strand_id
1 'polypeptide(L)' 'EGTMITALETIVPGDSLTLPSLYDWMLQQKEKISSDPPGREVMIQSDKEIEFEIVKRVMYTCSKAGYDDFTILVMQEG' A
#
# COMPACT_ATOMS: atom_id res chain seq x y z
N GLU A 1 15.04 -0.68 -7.94
CA GLU A 1 14.52 -2.06 -8.04
C GLU A 1 13.24 -2.16 -7.23
N GLY A 2 12.27 -2.96 -7.68
CA GLY A 2 11.03 -3.22 -6.94
C GLY A 2 11.18 -4.39 -5.97
N THR A 3 10.45 -4.38 -4.85
CA THR A 3 10.36 -5.53 -3.92
C THR A 3 8.95 -6.10 -3.99
N MET A 4 8.82 -7.39 -4.31
CA MET A 4 7.54 -8.09 -4.24
C MET A 4 7.17 -8.32 -2.77
N ILE A 5 6.04 -7.78 -2.32
CA ILE A 5 5.58 -7.87 -0.93
C ILE A 5 4.54 -8.99 -0.74
N THR A 6 3.62 -9.11 -1.69
CA THR A 6 2.56 -10.13 -1.70
C THR A 6 2.12 -10.39 -3.14
N ALA A 7 1.62 -11.59 -3.40
CA ALA A 7 0.87 -11.87 -4.63
C ALA A 7 -0.59 -11.43 -4.48
N LEU A 8 -1.30 -11.22 -5.59
CA LEU A 8 -2.74 -10.92 -5.55
C LEU A 8 -3.55 -12.15 -5.12
N GLU A 9 -3.11 -13.35 -5.50
CA GLU A 9 -3.77 -14.61 -5.16
C GLU A 9 -3.86 -14.86 -3.64
N THR A 10 -2.91 -14.29 -2.88
CA THR A 10 -2.85 -14.43 -1.42
C THR A 10 -3.68 -13.37 -0.71
N ILE A 11 -4.21 -12.37 -1.43
CA ILE A 11 -5.19 -11.41 -0.89
C ILE A 11 -6.55 -12.08 -0.91
N VAL A 12 -6.81 -12.88 0.13
CA VAL A 12 -8.07 -13.61 0.26
C VAL A 12 -9.21 -12.64 0.58
N PRO A 13 -10.35 -12.71 -0.13
CA PRO A 13 -11.58 -12.06 0.28
C PRO A 13 -11.96 -12.52 1.68
N GLY A 14 -12.00 -11.59 2.63
CA GLY A 14 -12.25 -11.89 4.03
C GLY A 14 -12.47 -10.61 4.84
N ASP A 15 -12.89 -10.76 6.09
CA ASP A 15 -13.34 -9.63 6.92
C ASP A 15 -12.21 -8.65 7.31
N SER A 16 -10.95 -9.06 7.19
CA SER A 16 -9.80 -8.20 7.44
C SER A 16 -9.49 -7.34 6.22
N LEU A 17 -9.47 -6.02 6.42
CA LEU A 17 -8.97 -5.05 5.44
C LEU A 17 -7.44 -4.91 5.47
N THR A 18 -6.78 -5.43 6.49
CA THR A 18 -5.32 -5.32 6.65
C THR A 18 -4.61 -6.40 5.86
N LEU A 19 -3.56 -6.01 5.12
CA LEU A 19 -2.60 -6.90 4.45
C LEU A 19 -1.34 -7.05 5.34
N PRO A 20 -1.16 -8.16 6.07
CA PRO A 20 -0.11 -8.26 7.10
C PRO A 20 1.31 -8.04 6.54
N SER A 21 1.65 -8.68 5.42
CA SER A 21 2.97 -8.54 4.80
C SER A 21 3.29 -7.09 4.38
N LEU A 22 2.28 -6.35 3.92
CA LEU A 22 2.43 -4.94 3.58
C LEU A 22 2.55 -4.08 4.83
N TYR A 23 1.76 -4.36 5.86
CA TYR A 23 1.82 -3.64 7.13
C TYR A 23 3.22 -3.71 7.75
N ASP A 24 3.75 -4.92 7.89
CA ASP A 24 5.08 -5.15 8.48
C ASP A 24 6.18 -4.48 7.66
N TRP A 25 6.08 -4.57 6.32
CA TRP A 25 7.03 -3.89 5.44
C TRP A 25 7.00 -2.38 5.58
N MET A 26 5.81 -1.78 5.68
CA MET A 26 5.63 -0.34 5.88
C MET A 26 6.18 0.13 7.23
N LEU A 27 6.03 -0.66 8.30
CA LEU A 27 6.66 -0.34 9.59
C LEU A 27 8.19 -0.32 9.49
N GLN A 28 8.79 -1.28 8.78
CA GLN A 28 10.24 -1.29 8.55
C GLN A 28 10.72 -0.11 7.70
N GLN A 29 9.95 0.30 6.69
CA GLN A 29 10.30 1.49 5.90
C GLN A 29 10.21 2.76 6.73
N LYS A 30 9.20 2.86 7.59
CA LYS A 30 9.02 4.00 8.50
C LYS A 30 10.22 4.18 9.43
N GLU A 31 10.83 3.10 9.92
CA GLU A 31 12.05 3.15 10.74
C GLU A 31 13.28 3.65 9.96
N LYS A 32 13.34 3.38 8.65
CA LYS A 32 14.44 3.82 7.78
C LYS A 32 14.33 5.28 7.34
N ILE A 33 13.11 5.83 7.33
CA ILE A 33 12.87 7.22 6.97
C ILE A 33 13.17 8.08 8.21
N SER A 34 14.43 8.46 8.36
CA SER A 34 14.92 9.30 9.46
C SER A 34 14.69 10.79 9.16
N SER A 35 13.47 11.32 9.31
CA SER A 35 13.29 12.77 9.32
C SER A 35 11.93 13.25 9.84
N ASP A 36 12.02 14.35 10.58
CA ASP A 36 10.95 15.23 11.07
C ASP A 36 11.18 16.62 10.41
N PRO A 37 10.20 17.28 9.72
CA PRO A 37 8.92 16.83 9.12
C PRO A 37 8.70 17.34 7.65
N PRO A 38 7.50 17.22 7.01
CA PRO A 38 6.40 16.24 7.14
C PRO A 38 6.01 15.60 5.80
N GLY A 39 5.51 14.37 5.81
CA GLY A 39 4.88 13.77 4.63
C GLY A 39 5.24 12.32 4.52
N ARG A 40 4.42 11.47 5.14
CA ARG A 40 4.41 10.04 4.84
C ARG A 40 3.60 9.84 3.57
N GLU A 41 4.02 10.54 2.51
CA GLU A 41 3.38 10.47 1.21
C GLU A 41 3.61 9.08 0.64
N VAL A 42 2.52 8.44 0.24
CA VAL A 42 2.54 7.16 -0.45
C VAL A 42 1.89 7.35 -1.80
N MET A 43 2.68 7.15 -2.85
CA MET A 43 2.15 6.98 -4.19
C MET A 43 1.77 5.51 -4.40
N ILE A 44 0.49 5.25 -4.61
CA ILE A 44 -0.06 3.94 -4.97
C ILE A 44 -0.29 3.94 -6.47
N GLN A 45 0.54 3.18 -7.19
CA GLN A 45 0.33 2.93 -8.62
C GLN A 45 -0.47 1.64 -8.79
N SER A 46 -1.55 1.69 -9.54
CA SER A 46 -2.41 0.53 -9.77
C SER A 46 -2.80 0.39 -11.23
N ASP A 47 -3.02 -0.84 -11.68
CA ASP A 47 -3.65 -1.10 -12.97
C ASP A 47 -5.11 -0.59 -12.96
N LYS A 48 -5.64 -0.20 -14.12
CA LYS A 48 -7.05 0.15 -14.30
C LYS A 48 -7.98 -1.06 -14.13
N GLU A 49 -7.50 -2.26 -14.46
CA GLU A 49 -8.30 -3.49 -14.39
C GLU A 49 -8.34 -4.10 -12.98
N ILE A 50 -7.54 -3.57 -12.03
CA ILE A 50 -7.52 -4.09 -10.67
C ILE A 50 -8.86 -3.85 -9.97
N GLU A 51 -9.29 -4.82 -9.16
CA GLU A 51 -10.46 -4.64 -8.32
C GLU A 51 -10.24 -3.54 -7.28
N PHE A 52 -11.19 -2.61 -7.19
CA PHE A 52 -11.10 -1.48 -6.24
C PHE A 52 -10.93 -1.93 -4.77
N GLU A 53 -11.50 -3.08 -4.40
CA GLU A 53 -11.36 -3.65 -3.06
C GLU A 53 -9.89 -3.95 -2.70
N ILE A 54 -9.08 -4.35 -3.68
CA ILE A 54 -7.63 -4.57 -3.49
C ILE A 54 -6.94 -3.23 -3.18
N VAL A 55 -7.21 -2.19 -3.97
CA VAL A 55 -6.66 -0.84 -3.76
C VAL A 55 -7.06 -0.31 -2.38
N LYS A 56 -8.32 -0.49 -1.99
CA LYS A 56 -8.84 -0.08 -0.69
C LYS A 56 -8.11 -0.78 0.47
N ARG A 57 -7.82 -2.07 0.35
CA ARG A 57 -7.05 -2.84 1.36
C ARG A 57 -5.60 -2.34 1.46
N VAL A 58 -4.97 -2.02 0.33
CA VAL A 58 -3.64 -1.39 0.30
C VAL A 58 -3.68 -0.04 1.02
N MET A 59 -4.61 0.84 0.65
CA MET A 59 -4.79 2.16 1.29
C MET A 59 -5.02 2.03 2.80
N TYR A 60 -5.93 1.14 3.22
CA TYR A 60 -6.24 0.90 4.62
C TYR A 60 -5.00 0.44 5.40
N THR A 61 -4.23 -0.48 4.81
CA THR A 61 -3.02 -1.02 5.44
C THR A 61 -1.93 0.06 5.60
N CYS A 62 -1.67 0.85 4.56
CA CYS A 62 -0.74 1.98 4.62
C CYS A 62 -1.18 3.02 5.66
N SER A 63 -2.49 3.32 5.71
CA SER A 63 -3.08 4.20 6.73
C SER A 63 -2.86 3.66 8.14
N LYS A 64 -3.07 2.37 8.36
CA LYS A 64 -2.79 1.71 9.65
C LYS A 64 -1.32 1.75 10.04
N ALA A 65 -0.39 1.71 9.10
CA ALA A 65 1.05 1.88 9.36
C ALA A 65 1.43 3.34 9.70
N GLY A 66 0.48 4.26 9.56
CA GLY A 66 0.59 5.67 9.93
C GLY A 66 1.00 6.58 8.77
N TYR A 67 0.82 6.14 7.53
CA TYR A 67 0.95 6.97 6.33
C TYR A 67 -0.41 7.59 6.04
N ASP A 68 -0.51 8.92 5.95
CA ASP A 68 -1.78 9.65 5.91
C ASP A 68 -1.95 10.53 4.67
N ASP A 69 -0.91 10.62 3.84
CA ASP A 69 -0.92 11.36 2.58
C ASP A 69 -0.78 10.37 1.41
N PHE A 70 -1.79 10.35 0.53
CA PHE A 70 -1.91 9.34 -0.53
C PHE A 70 -2.10 9.99 -1.89
N THR A 71 -1.28 9.58 -2.85
CA THR A 71 -1.50 9.83 -4.28
C THR A 71 -1.81 8.50 -4.95
N ILE A 72 -2.93 8.39 -5.65
CA ILE A 72 -3.26 7.20 -6.45
C ILE A 72 -3.06 7.53 -7.92
N LEU A 73 -2.26 6.72 -8.60
CA LEU A 73 -2.00 6.83 -10.03
C LEU A 73 -2.47 5.55 -10.70
N VAL A 74 -3.53 5.68 -11.50
CA VAL A 74 -4.06 4.57 -12.29
C VAL A 74 -3.31 4.51 -13.61
N MET A 75 -2.64 3.40 -13.85
CA MET A 75 -1.97 3.09 -15.10
C MET A 75 -3.02 2.55 -16.06
N GLN A 76 -3.17 3.22 -17.20
CA GLN A 76 -3.88 2.66 -18.35
C GLN A 76 -2.80 2.09 -19.28
N GLU A 77 -2.78 0.78 -19.52
CA GLU A 77 -1.98 0.23 -20.61
C GLU A 77 -2.40 0.95 -21.91
N GLY A 78 -1.40 1.49 -22.62
CA GLY A 78 -1.56 2.15 -23.91
C GLY A 78 -1.41 1.19 -25.06
#